data_AF-A0A498SD84-F1
#
_entry.id   AF-A0A498SD84-F1
#
_cell.length_a   1.000
_cell.length_b   1.000
_cell.length_c   1.000
_cell.angle_alpha   90.00
_cell.angle_beta   90.00
_cell.angle_gamma   90.00
#
_symmetry.space_group_name_H-M   'P 1'
#
loop_
_entity.id
_entity.type
_entity.pdbx_description
1 polymer ?
#
loop_
_entity_poly.entity_id
_entity_poly.type
_entity_poly.pdbx_seq_one_letter_code
_entity_poly.pdbx_strand_id
1 'polypeptide(L)'
;MNEWWALDGGYTWRLVAQIVDDGRVEFNRACVDLEPWQIVSYTLSVTCFFIWVRKLLKADRPLSARIRSLIFSAFRMLPWINAQLKEEMKKARRDFEETIHQYDKRKEFYKFLPERGLTISNIIREAELYKTMSEFSFYEGRVSGVVFADVDEEHRALLQKMFELFVYSDSLYPDLFPGCRKMEAEIVRIVASLLHGGPSSCGTVTSNDTESNMLACFAYRNRAFARGIRHPEMLVPVTAHVAFDKAAKVLQMRIRHIPVDKNQRVNVGAMKRAISNETCMLVASAPNYSFGTIDNIEAISELSQRYGIPLHVDATLGGFILSIMERCDFTVKSYDFRVPGVTSISCDIQKYGFAPNGTSLILYRDPSLLHHQYFCNSEWPGGIYMTPTLAGNKDGCAIALTWATLLYNGRQGYAERTEAIINTVREIRMGIEKCSHIQLLYESDVTTVVFTTRGLNVYALADRMNKLGWFLSTLQNPPAVHMCVTLNHTKSGVVENFLRELNMACEDLVSNPEFSHQSRTAAVYGMVSAVPDLMEEISHMYLDSYYATPLPSSGRTLSVEGRKKSLMSN
;
A
#
# COMPACT_ATOMS: atom_id res chain seq x y z
N MET A 1 58.15 10.45 -26.51
CA MET A 1 56.69 10.29 -26.36
C MET A 1 55.95 10.35 -27.72
N ASN A 2 56.61 9.94 -28.82
CA ASN A 2 56.12 10.12 -30.21
C ASN A 2 56.01 8.80 -31.01
N GLU A 3 55.89 7.65 -30.35
CA GLU A 3 55.79 6.34 -31.05
C GLU A 3 54.57 5.50 -30.63
N TRP A 4 53.65 6.05 -29.84
CA TRP A 4 52.41 5.34 -29.47
C TRP A 4 51.18 5.71 -30.32
N TRP A 5 51.32 6.62 -31.29
CA TRP A 5 50.19 7.11 -32.10
C TRP A 5 50.07 6.46 -33.49
N ALA A 6 50.98 5.55 -33.84
CA ALA A 6 51.16 5.06 -35.21
C ALA A 6 50.65 3.63 -35.47
N LEU A 7 49.85 3.05 -34.58
CA LEU A 7 49.21 1.75 -34.81
C LEU A 7 47.70 1.88 -34.55
N ASP A 8 46.94 1.82 -35.65
CA ASP A 8 45.49 1.68 -35.81
C ASP A 8 44.49 2.76 -35.32
N GLY A 9 44.94 3.89 -34.74
CA GLY A 9 44.04 5.00 -34.32
C GLY A 9 44.16 6.33 -35.09
N GLY A 10 45.21 6.53 -35.90
CA GLY A 10 45.58 7.85 -36.41
C GLY A 10 44.76 8.38 -37.60
N TYR A 11 44.25 7.49 -38.46
CA TYR A 11 43.50 7.87 -39.66
C TYR A 11 42.06 8.29 -39.32
N THR A 12 41.43 7.58 -38.39
CA THR A 12 40.12 7.91 -37.83
C THR A 12 40.16 9.23 -37.08
N TRP A 13 41.22 9.53 -36.32
CA TRP A 13 41.33 10.80 -35.61
C TRP A 13 41.54 12.00 -36.53
N ARG A 14 42.28 11.86 -37.63
CA ARG A 14 42.42 12.90 -38.65
C ARG A 14 41.12 13.18 -39.39
N LEU A 15 40.37 12.13 -39.74
CA LEU A 15 39.06 12.29 -40.37
C LEU A 15 38.07 12.99 -39.43
N VAL A 16 38.04 12.60 -38.15
CA VAL A 16 37.23 13.27 -37.12
C VAL A 16 37.65 14.73 -36.97
N ALA A 17 38.95 15.04 -36.91
CA ALA A 17 39.44 16.40 -36.80
C ALA A 17 39.05 17.27 -38.01
N GLN A 18 39.11 16.72 -39.23
CA GLN A 18 38.70 17.42 -40.44
C GLN A 18 37.19 17.67 -40.49
N ILE A 19 36.37 16.68 -40.13
CA ILE A 19 34.91 16.86 -40.00
C ILE A 19 34.56 17.92 -38.95
N VAL A 20 35.29 17.97 -37.83
CA VAL A 20 35.10 18.98 -36.78
C VAL A 20 35.49 20.37 -37.29
N ASP A 21 36.57 20.50 -38.05
CA ASP A 21 37.01 21.81 -38.58
C ASP A 21 36.08 22.31 -39.71
N ASP A 22 35.66 21.43 -40.62
CA ASP A 22 34.65 21.75 -41.64
C ASP A 22 33.34 22.18 -40.99
N GLY A 23 32.90 21.48 -39.94
CA GLY A 23 31.74 21.86 -39.14
C GLY A 23 31.89 23.20 -38.43
N ARG A 24 33.09 23.51 -37.91
CA ARG A 24 33.40 24.81 -37.28
C ARG A 24 33.33 25.95 -38.30
N VAL A 25 33.93 25.77 -39.48
CA VAL A 25 33.94 26.79 -40.54
C VAL A 25 32.52 27.07 -41.03
N GLU A 26 31.71 26.03 -41.23
CA GLU A 26 30.34 26.19 -41.70
C GLU A 26 29.43 26.82 -40.63
N PHE A 27 29.60 26.44 -39.35
CA PHE A 27 28.91 27.09 -38.23
C PHE A 27 29.27 28.58 -38.14
N ASN A 28 30.57 28.91 -38.25
CA ASN A 28 31.01 30.30 -38.22
C ASN A 28 30.42 31.09 -39.38
N ARG A 29 30.38 30.53 -40.61
CA ARG A 29 29.70 31.17 -41.76
C ARG A 29 28.23 31.43 -41.49
N ALA A 30 27.51 30.47 -40.92
CA ALA A 30 26.10 30.61 -40.60
C ALA A 30 25.82 31.67 -39.51
N CYS A 31 26.82 32.05 -38.72
CA CYS A 31 26.71 33.05 -37.66
C CYS A 31 27.34 34.40 -38.02
N VAL A 32 27.88 34.60 -39.23
CA VAL A 32 28.58 35.86 -39.64
C VAL A 32 27.70 37.10 -39.47
N ASP A 33 26.40 36.98 -39.76
CA ASP A 33 25.46 38.10 -39.73
C ASP A 33 24.73 38.26 -38.38
N LEU A 34 25.14 37.50 -37.35
CA LEU A 34 24.51 37.53 -36.02
C LEU A 34 25.35 38.28 -35.01
N GLU A 35 24.72 39.15 -34.23
CA GLU A 35 25.38 39.81 -33.11
C GLU A 35 25.65 38.80 -31.97
N PRO A 36 26.71 38.97 -31.17
CA PRO A 36 27.07 38.02 -30.10
C PRO A 36 25.92 37.66 -29.13
N TRP A 37 25.04 38.62 -28.81
CA TRP A 37 23.89 38.36 -27.93
C TRP A 37 22.82 37.48 -28.60
N GLN A 38 22.66 37.55 -29.93
CA GLN A 38 21.72 36.72 -30.68
C GLN A 38 22.19 35.27 -30.70
N ILE A 39 23.49 35.05 -30.91
CA ILE A 39 24.10 33.72 -30.86
C ILE A 39 23.91 33.09 -29.47
N VAL A 40 24.17 33.85 -28.39
CA VAL A 40 23.96 33.40 -27.01
C VAL A 40 22.47 33.11 -26.75
N SER A 41 21.57 33.99 -27.19
CA SER A 41 20.13 33.82 -27.03
C SER A 41 19.61 32.57 -27.76
N TYR A 42 19.97 32.37 -29.02
CA TYR A 42 19.56 31.18 -29.79
C TYR A 42 20.13 29.91 -29.19
N THR A 43 21.38 29.91 -28.75
CA THR A 43 22.00 28.76 -28.08
C THR A 43 21.27 28.40 -26.79
N LEU A 44 20.94 29.40 -25.96
CA LEU A 44 20.14 29.21 -24.74
C LEU A 44 18.74 28.70 -25.06
N SER A 45 18.04 29.29 -26.03
CA SER A 45 16.69 28.89 -26.43
C SER A 45 16.64 27.46 -26.96
N VAL A 46 17.57 27.09 -27.82
CA VAL A 46 17.69 25.71 -28.35
C VAL A 46 18.03 24.74 -27.23
N THR A 47 18.96 25.09 -26.34
CA THR A 47 19.32 24.24 -25.19
C THR A 47 18.14 24.06 -24.23
N CYS A 48 17.45 25.14 -23.88
CA CYS A 48 16.23 25.10 -23.07
C CYS A 48 15.12 24.29 -23.76
N PHE A 49 14.96 24.43 -25.08
CA PHE A 49 14.00 23.64 -25.86
C PHE A 49 14.35 22.15 -25.81
N PHE A 50 15.61 21.75 -26.02
CA PHE A 50 16.02 20.35 -25.91
C PHE A 50 15.88 19.80 -24.49
N ILE A 51 16.20 20.59 -23.46
CA ILE A 51 15.95 20.22 -22.06
C ILE A 51 14.45 20.04 -21.81
N TRP A 52 13.62 20.94 -22.33
CA TRP A 52 12.17 20.90 -22.21
C TRP A 52 11.57 19.68 -22.94
N VAL A 53 11.97 19.42 -24.18
CA VAL A 53 11.59 18.23 -24.96
C VAL A 53 12.04 16.95 -24.24
N ARG A 54 13.27 16.90 -23.73
CA ARG A 54 13.77 15.75 -22.97
C ARG A 54 12.99 15.54 -21.68
N LYS A 55 12.63 16.60 -20.95
CA LYS A 55 11.74 16.52 -19.77
C LYS A 55 10.33 16.06 -20.15
N LEU A 56 9.83 16.47 -21.32
CA LEU A 56 8.55 16.02 -21.86
C LEU A 56 8.55 14.53 -22.21
N LEU A 57 9.60 14.05 -22.89
CA LEU A 57 9.77 12.65 -23.27
C LEU A 57 10.03 11.74 -22.06
N LYS A 58 10.68 12.25 -21.00
CA LYS A 58 10.93 11.53 -19.75
C LYS A 58 9.81 11.66 -18.71
N ALA A 59 8.72 12.38 -19.01
CA ALA A 59 7.64 12.55 -18.06
C ALA A 59 6.79 11.28 -17.93
N ASP A 60 6.45 10.92 -16.70
CA ASP A 60 5.74 9.67 -16.39
C ASP A 60 4.26 9.66 -16.85
N ARG A 61 3.69 10.83 -17.18
CA ARG A 61 2.31 10.96 -17.69
C ARG A 61 2.28 11.12 -19.22
N PRO A 62 1.42 10.37 -19.93
CA PRO A 62 1.27 10.51 -21.38
C PRO A 62 0.83 11.93 -21.77
N LEU A 63 1.28 12.39 -22.94
CA LEU A 63 1.01 13.75 -23.43
C LEU A 63 -0.49 14.07 -23.49
N SER A 64 -1.32 13.10 -23.88
CA SER A 64 -2.78 13.22 -23.94
C SER A 64 -3.40 13.54 -22.57
N ALA A 65 -2.92 12.93 -21.49
CA ALA A 65 -3.40 13.20 -20.13
C ALA A 65 -3.01 14.61 -19.67
N ARG A 66 -1.82 15.09 -20.05
CA ARG A 66 -1.36 16.45 -19.72
C ARG A 66 -2.16 17.51 -20.46
N ILE A 67 -2.41 17.31 -21.75
CA ILE A 67 -3.26 18.19 -22.55
C ILE A 67 -4.68 18.21 -21.97
N ARG A 68 -5.23 17.05 -21.61
CA ARG A 68 -6.55 16.95 -20.96
C ARG A 68 -6.58 17.72 -19.64
N SER A 69 -5.57 17.56 -18.80
CA SER A 69 -5.47 18.28 -17.51
C SER A 69 -5.33 19.79 -17.72
N LEU A 70 -4.57 20.24 -18.73
CA LEU A 70 -4.47 21.65 -19.09
C LEU A 70 -5.81 22.23 -19.57
N ILE A 71 -6.51 21.50 -20.45
CA ILE A 71 -7.84 21.86 -20.94
C ILE A 71 -8.83 21.93 -19.77
N PHE A 72 -8.84 20.91 -18.91
CA PHE A 72 -9.67 20.89 -17.70
C PHE A 72 -9.37 22.06 -16.77
N SER A 73 -8.09 22.38 -16.55
CA SER A 73 -7.66 23.54 -15.76
C SER A 73 -8.17 24.85 -16.36
N ALA A 74 -8.11 24.99 -17.68
CA ALA A 74 -8.63 26.17 -18.38
C ALA A 74 -10.15 26.28 -18.27
N PHE A 75 -10.89 25.18 -18.41
CA PHE A 75 -12.34 25.15 -18.20
C PHE A 75 -12.72 25.55 -16.76
N ARG A 76 -11.96 25.09 -15.76
CA ARG A 76 -12.18 25.44 -14.35
C ARG A 76 -11.94 26.93 -14.05
N MET A 77 -11.19 27.65 -14.88
CA MET A 77 -11.03 29.10 -14.72
C MET A 77 -12.27 29.89 -15.14
N LEU A 78 -13.21 29.28 -15.88
CA LEU A 78 -14.47 29.94 -16.26
C LEU A 78 -15.35 30.14 -15.01
N PRO A 79 -15.81 31.37 -14.72
CA PRO A 79 -16.50 31.68 -13.46
C PRO A 79 -17.73 30.81 -13.17
N TRP A 80 -18.55 30.50 -14.18
CA TRP A 80 -19.76 29.68 -14.01
C TRP A 80 -19.45 28.22 -13.72
N ILE A 81 -18.43 27.64 -14.37
CA ILE A 81 -17.99 26.26 -14.11
C ILE A 81 -17.39 26.17 -12.72
N ASN A 82 -16.56 27.14 -12.34
CA ASN A 82 -15.96 27.20 -11.01
C ASN A 82 -17.03 27.30 -9.92
N ALA A 83 -18.05 28.14 -10.10
CA ALA A 83 -19.16 28.28 -9.17
C ALA A 83 -19.94 26.96 -9.02
N GLN A 84 -20.27 26.29 -10.14
CA GLN A 84 -20.97 25.01 -10.11
C GLN A 84 -20.13 23.91 -9.46
N LEU A 85 -18.84 23.80 -9.81
CA LEU A 85 -17.92 22.85 -9.19
C LEU A 85 -17.80 23.09 -7.68
N LYS A 86 -17.70 24.34 -7.23
CA LYS A 86 -17.65 24.65 -5.79
C LYS A 86 -18.91 24.21 -5.04
N GLU A 87 -20.09 24.38 -5.64
CA GLU A 87 -21.33 23.95 -5.01
C GLU A 87 -21.44 22.42 -4.94
N GLU A 88 -21.07 21.71 -6.02
CA GLU A 88 -21.00 20.24 -6.03
C GLU A 88 -19.97 19.71 -5.02
N MET A 89 -18.79 20.33 -4.93
CA MET A 89 -17.77 19.96 -3.95
C MET A 89 -18.24 20.21 -2.51
N LYS A 90 -18.97 21.31 -2.26
CA LYS A 90 -19.57 21.60 -0.94
C LYS A 90 -20.65 20.58 -0.58
N LYS A 91 -21.43 20.12 -1.56
CA LYS A 91 -22.40 19.04 -1.36
C LYS A 91 -21.69 17.72 -1.04
N ALA A 92 -20.72 17.32 -1.85
CA ALA A 92 -19.93 16.11 -1.64
C ALA A 92 -19.25 16.10 -0.26
N ARG A 93 -18.70 17.24 0.19
CA ARG A 93 -18.14 17.37 1.54
C ARG A 93 -19.17 17.07 2.64
N ARG A 94 -20.37 17.65 2.55
CA ARG A 94 -21.45 17.40 3.52
C ARG A 94 -21.86 15.92 3.51
N ASP A 95 -22.00 15.34 2.33
CA ASP A 95 -22.37 13.93 2.18
C ASP A 95 -21.29 12.99 2.78
N PHE A 96 -20.01 13.33 2.64
CA PHE A 96 -18.91 12.60 3.28
C PHE A 96 -18.92 12.74 4.81
N GLU A 97 -19.06 13.96 5.33
CA GLU A 97 -19.16 14.21 6.77
C GLU A 97 -20.37 13.47 7.37
N GLU A 98 -21.53 13.50 6.72
CA GLU A 98 -22.71 12.75 7.16
C GLU A 98 -22.49 11.23 7.11
N THR A 99 -21.79 10.71 6.10
CA THR A 99 -21.51 9.28 5.96
C THR A 99 -20.51 8.78 7.01
N ILE A 100 -19.43 9.51 7.27
CA ILE A 100 -18.45 9.14 8.29
C ILE A 100 -19.04 9.23 9.69
N HIS A 101 -19.77 10.31 9.98
CA HIS A 101 -20.36 10.55 11.30
C HIS A 101 -21.77 9.94 11.47
N GLN A 102 -22.20 9.03 10.59
CA GLN A 102 -23.52 8.38 10.70
C GLN A 102 -23.63 7.51 11.97
N TYR A 103 -22.50 6.96 12.44
CA TYR A 103 -22.44 6.14 13.65
C TYR A 103 -22.27 6.97 14.92
N ASP A 104 -21.87 8.24 14.81
CA ASP A 104 -21.78 9.20 15.92
C ASP A 104 -23.16 9.72 16.32
N LYS A 105 -24.07 8.83 16.79
CA LYS A 105 -25.50 9.14 17.03
C LYS A 105 -25.72 10.39 17.90
N ARG A 106 -24.81 10.65 18.85
CA ARG A 106 -24.86 11.83 19.73
C ARG A 106 -24.13 13.05 19.17
N LYS A 107 -23.15 12.86 18.27
CA LYS A 107 -22.22 13.88 17.78
C LYS A 107 -21.59 14.71 18.92
N GLU A 108 -21.35 14.05 20.06
CA GLU A 108 -20.74 14.63 21.24
C GLU A 108 -19.25 14.28 21.25
N PHE A 109 -18.39 15.28 21.05
CA PHE A 109 -16.93 15.11 20.98
C PHE A 109 -16.25 15.91 22.09
N TYR A 110 -15.23 15.33 22.73
CA TYR A 110 -14.31 16.09 23.57
C TYR A 110 -13.47 17.03 22.71
N LYS A 111 -13.75 18.33 22.76
CA LYS A 111 -12.99 19.37 22.03
C LYS A 111 -11.85 19.97 22.85
N PHE A 112 -11.89 19.76 24.16
CA PHE A 112 -10.94 20.29 25.13
C PHE A 112 -10.66 19.26 26.20
N LEU A 113 -9.48 19.36 26.84
CA LEU A 113 -9.17 18.57 28.03
C LEU A 113 -10.14 18.96 29.17
N PRO A 114 -10.62 17.97 29.96
CA PRO A 114 -11.47 18.26 31.10
C PRO A 114 -10.68 19.00 32.18
N GLU A 115 -11.31 19.94 32.91
CA GLU A 115 -10.66 20.71 33.99
C GLU A 115 -10.08 19.82 35.10
N ARG A 116 -10.69 18.65 35.31
CA ARG A 116 -10.23 17.61 36.22
C ARG A 116 -10.27 16.27 35.50
N GLY A 117 -9.30 15.40 35.81
CA GLY A 117 -9.29 14.04 35.29
C GLY A 117 -10.61 13.32 35.61
N LEU A 118 -11.15 12.62 34.61
CA LEU A 118 -12.31 11.77 34.80
C LEU A 118 -11.93 10.56 35.68
N THR A 119 -12.92 9.99 36.38
CA THR A 119 -12.72 8.74 37.11
C THR A 119 -12.47 7.59 36.13
N ILE A 120 -11.70 6.58 36.54
CA ILE A 120 -11.41 5.40 35.73
C ILE A 120 -12.70 4.75 35.21
N SER A 121 -13.70 4.59 36.07
CA SER A 121 -14.99 4.00 35.69
C SER A 121 -15.73 4.82 34.64
N ASN A 122 -15.65 6.16 34.68
CA ASN A 122 -16.25 7.00 33.65
C ASN A 122 -15.53 6.84 32.31
N ILE A 123 -14.20 6.81 32.31
CA ILE A 123 -13.40 6.61 31.08
C ILE A 123 -13.71 5.26 30.45
N ILE A 124 -13.74 4.19 31.25
CA ILE A 124 -14.07 2.84 30.77
C ILE A 124 -15.49 2.81 30.19
N ARG A 125 -16.46 3.41 30.88
CA ARG A 125 -17.85 3.47 30.39
C ARG A 125 -17.98 4.21 29.06
N GLU A 126 -17.25 5.32 28.87
CA GLU A 126 -17.23 6.02 27.58
C GLU A 126 -16.58 5.16 26.48
N ALA A 127 -15.47 4.48 26.79
CA ALA A 127 -14.82 3.56 25.84
C ALA A 127 -15.72 2.36 25.46
N GLU A 128 -16.46 1.81 26.42
CA GLU A 128 -17.47 0.77 26.18
C GLU A 128 -18.59 1.29 25.27
N LEU A 129 -19.07 2.52 25.49
CA LEU A 129 -20.04 3.15 24.61
C LEU A 129 -19.49 3.29 23.18
N TYR A 130 -18.24 3.74 23.01
CA TYR A 130 -17.60 3.86 21.70
C TYR A 130 -17.46 2.51 21.00
N LYS A 131 -17.16 1.45 21.74
CA LYS A 131 -17.13 0.09 21.21
C LYS A 131 -18.49 -0.37 20.65
N THR A 132 -19.60 0.11 21.20
CA THR A 132 -20.96 -0.21 20.70
C THR A 132 -21.38 0.58 19.44
N MET A 133 -20.55 1.50 18.95
CA MET A 133 -20.88 2.32 17.78
C MET A 133 -20.77 1.54 16.46
N SER A 134 -19.99 0.46 16.42
CA SER A 134 -19.92 -0.43 15.27
C SER A 134 -21.20 -1.26 15.15
N GLU A 135 -21.86 -1.19 14.00
CA GLU A 135 -22.99 -2.07 13.67
C GLU A 135 -22.51 -3.40 13.06
N PHE A 136 -21.22 -3.52 12.71
CA PHE A 136 -20.62 -4.73 12.19
C PHE A 136 -20.06 -5.61 13.31
N SER A 137 -20.40 -6.90 13.24
CA SER A 137 -19.80 -7.94 14.07
C SER A 137 -18.65 -8.60 13.31
N PHE A 138 -17.42 -8.11 13.52
CA PHE A 138 -16.23 -8.62 12.82
C PHE A 138 -16.01 -10.13 13.05
N TYR A 139 -16.41 -10.64 14.22
CA TYR A 139 -16.23 -12.02 14.62
C TYR A 139 -17.27 -12.97 14.02
N GLU A 140 -18.32 -12.47 13.36
CA GLU A 140 -19.30 -13.32 12.66
C GLU A 140 -18.84 -13.77 11.27
N GLY A 141 -17.64 -13.34 10.83
CA GLY A 141 -17.10 -13.75 9.52
C GLY A 141 -17.76 -13.04 8.34
N ARG A 142 -18.37 -11.87 8.57
CA ARG A 142 -19.04 -11.06 7.53
C ARG A 142 -18.13 -10.01 6.87
N VAL A 143 -16.86 -9.92 7.25
CA VAL A 143 -15.95 -8.84 6.85
C VAL A 143 -14.76 -9.41 6.09
N SER A 144 -14.62 -9.02 4.81
CA SER A 144 -13.49 -9.38 3.95
C SER A 144 -12.19 -8.81 4.51
N GLY A 145 -11.23 -9.67 4.86
CA GLY A 145 -9.97 -9.27 5.46
C GLY A 145 -10.18 -8.52 6.79
N VAL A 146 -9.41 -7.43 6.99
CA VAL A 146 -9.42 -6.52 8.15
C VAL A 146 -9.04 -7.18 9.48
N VAL A 147 -9.74 -8.23 9.90
CA VAL A 147 -9.49 -9.00 11.12
C VAL A 147 -9.15 -10.45 10.73
N PHE A 148 -7.86 -10.78 10.84
CA PHE A 148 -7.34 -12.07 10.40
C PHE A 148 -7.46 -13.17 11.44
N ALA A 149 -7.33 -12.81 12.72
CA ALA A 149 -7.44 -13.71 13.86
C ALA A 149 -8.90 -13.98 14.25
N ASP A 150 -9.12 -15.15 14.84
CA ASP A 150 -10.37 -15.55 15.48
C ASP A 150 -10.46 -15.07 16.93
N VAL A 151 -11.57 -15.41 17.61
CA VAL A 151 -11.74 -15.14 19.05
C VAL A 151 -11.31 -16.39 19.82
N ASP A 152 -10.03 -16.44 20.14
CA ASP A 152 -9.46 -17.46 21.01
C ASP A 152 -9.27 -16.87 22.41
N GLU A 153 -9.99 -17.45 23.38
CA GLU A 153 -10.00 -16.97 24.76
C GLU A 153 -8.66 -17.16 25.48
N GLU A 154 -7.95 -18.25 25.18
CA GLU A 154 -6.63 -18.52 25.75
C GLU A 154 -5.58 -17.58 25.16
N HIS A 155 -5.60 -17.40 23.84
CA HIS A 155 -4.73 -16.42 23.17
C HIS A 155 -5.01 -15.00 23.68
N ARG A 156 -6.28 -14.62 23.85
CA ARG A 156 -6.66 -13.31 24.39
C ARG A 156 -6.15 -13.10 25.82
N ALA A 157 -6.27 -14.10 26.69
CA ALA A 157 -5.74 -14.03 28.05
C ALA A 157 -4.20 -13.88 28.06
N LEU A 158 -3.51 -14.61 27.19
CA LEU A 158 -2.06 -14.44 26.98
C LEU A 158 -1.73 -13.01 26.54
N LEU A 159 -2.42 -12.48 25.53
CA LEU A 159 -2.19 -11.12 25.02
C LEU A 159 -2.45 -10.06 26.10
N GLN A 160 -3.49 -10.20 26.91
CA GLN A 160 -3.75 -9.30 28.04
C GLN A 160 -2.58 -9.30 29.03
N LYS A 161 -2.05 -10.48 29.37
CA LYS A 161 -0.91 -10.57 30.28
C LYS A 161 0.36 -9.99 29.67
N MET A 162 0.60 -10.22 28.39
CA MET A 162 1.74 -9.64 27.68
C MET A 162 1.64 -8.11 27.59
N PHE A 163 0.43 -7.57 27.38
CA PHE A 163 0.20 -6.12 27.40
C PHE A 163 0.59 -5.53 28.74
N GLU A 164 0.12 -6.12 29.86
CA GLU A 164 0.46 -5.68 31.21
C GLU A 164 1.99 -5.66 31.45
N LEU A 165 2.71 -6.66 30.96
CA LEU A 165 4.16 -6.79 31.16
C LEU A 165 4.99 -5.77 30.34
N PHE A 166 4.51 -5.37 29.15
CA PHE A 166 5.32 -4.64 28.17
C PHE A 166 4.74 -3.28 27.75
N VAL A 167 3.65 -2.80 28.37
CA VAL A 167 2.96 -1.54 28.00
C VAL A 167 3.85 -0.30 27.90
N TYR A 168 4.96 -0.24 28.65
CA TYR A 168 5.93 0.88 28.62
C TYR A 168 7.27 0.55 27.96
N SER A 169 7.37 -0.60 27.29
CA SER A 169 8.63 -1.04 26.68
C SER A 169 8.89 -0.35 25.34
N ASP A 170 10.16 -0.06 25.07
CA ASP A 170 10.60 0.55 23.82
C ASP A 170 11.93 -0.05 23.35
N SER A 171 11.94 -0.70 22.18
CA SER A 171 13.15 -1.37 21.68
C SER A 171 14.21 -0.41 21.12
N LEU A 172 13.93 0.89 21.02
CA LEU A 172 14.93 1.92 20.74
C LEU A 172 16.01 1.99 21.84
N TYR A 173 15.65 1.66 23.08
CA TYR A 173 16.55 1.69 24.24
C TYR A 173 16.91 0.27 24.68
N PRO A 174 17.76 -0.46 23.94
CA PRO A 174 18.06 -1.87 24.19
C PRO A 174 18.70 -2.14 25.56
N ASP A 175 19.39 -1.15 26.14
CA ASP A 175 19.97 -1.27 27.48
C ASP A 175 18.92 -1.19 28.58
N LEU A 176 17.83 -0.44 28.36
CA LEU A 176 16.69 -0.34 29.29
C LEU A 176 15.69 -1.47 29.09
N PHE A 177 15.48 -1.90 27.84
CA PHE A 177 14.51 -2.92 27.47
C PHE A 177 15.14 -4.10 26.69
N PRO A 178 16.13 -4.79 27.27
CA PRO A 178 16.86 -5.86 26.57
C PRO A 178 15.96 -7.04 26.20
N GLY A 179 14.92 -7.30 27.00
CA GLY A 179 13.90 -8.32 26.71
C GLY A 179 13.07 -7.99 25.47
N CYS A 180 12.64 -6.74 25.32
CA CYS A 180 11.89 -6.29 24.15
C CYS A 180 12.75 -6.39 22.88
N ARG A 181 14.00 -5.90 22.94
CA ARG A 181 14.96 -6.06 21.85
C ARG A 181 15.18 -7.54 21.51
N LYS A 182 15.26 -8.43 22.50
CA LYS A 182 15.39 -9.89 22.32
C LYS A 182 14.25 -10.47 21.50
N MET A 183 13.01 -10.16 21.90
CA MET A 183 11.82 -10.58 21.17
C MET A 183 11.82 -10.08 19.72
N GLU A 184 12.22 -8.82 19.48
CA GLU A 184 12.30 -8.26 18.12
C GLU A 184 13.24 -9.05 17.20
N ALA A 185 14.44 -9.38 17.66
CA ALA A 185 15.36 -10.19 16.85
C ALA A 185 14.91 -11.64 16.67
N GLU A 186 14.25 -12.22 17.68
CA GLU A 186 13.68 -13.57 17.55
C GLU A 186 12.55 -13.59 16.51
N ILE A 187 11.67 -12.58 16.50
CA ILE A 187 10.64 -12.41 15.46
C ILE A 187 11.28 -12.37 14.07
N VAL A 188 12.27 -11.47 13.86
CA VAL A 188 12.98 -11.34 12.58
C VAL A 188 13.56 -12.69 12.15
N ARG A 189 14.23 -13.41 13.05
CA ARG A 189 14.86 -14.69 12.72
C ARG A 189 13.83 -15.81 12.47
N ILE A 190 12.75 -15.89 13.24
CA ILE A 190 11.68 -16.87 13.03
C ILE A 190 11.11 -16.71 11.64
N VAL A 191 10.71 -15.49 11.26
CA VAL A 191 10.08 -15.24 9.96
C VAL A 191 11.08 -15.36 8.81
N ALA A 192 12.33 -14.90 8.99
CA ALA A 192 13.37 -15.15 8.00
C ALA A 192 13.58 -16.64 7.76
N SER A 193 13.57 -17.47 8.81
CA SER A 193 13.71 -18.93 8.67
C SER A 193 12.49 -19.57 8.00
N LEU A 194 11.27 -19.08 8.27
CA LEU A 194 10.05 -19.50 7.57
C LEU A 194 10.12 -19.22 6.07
N LEU A 195 10.74 -18.10 5.69
CA LEU A 195 10.94 -17.66 4.31
C LEU A 195 12.28 -18.13 3.72
N HIS A 196 12.86 -19.19 4.29
CA HIS A 196 14.09 -19.84 3.81
C HIS A 196 15.31 -18.89 3.71
N GLY A 197 15.35 -17.87 4.57
CA GLY A 197 16.50 -16.99 4.74
C GLY A 197 17.68 -17.75 5.32
N GLY A 198 18.84 -17.62 4.69
CA GLY A 198 20.09 -18.20 5.18
C GLY A 198 20.63 -17.50 6.44
N PRO A 199 21.80 -17.92 6.96
CA PRO A 199 22.43 -17.29 8.12
C PRO A 199 22.63 -15.78 7.95
N SER A 200 22.93 -15.34 6.73
CA SER A 200 23.14 -13.94 6.37
C SER A 200 21.86 -13.11 6.28
N SER A 201 20.67 -13.73 6.17
CA SER A 201 19.43 -12.95 6.09
C SER A 201 19.20 -12.16 7.37
N CYS A 202 18.72 -10.94 7.22
CA CYS A 202 18.52 -9.99 8.32
C CYS A 202 17.29 -9.14 8.05
N GLY A 203 16.90 -8.28 8.99
CA GLY A 203 15.73 -7.43 8.83
C GLY A 203 15.34 -6.71 10.10
N THR A 204 14.20 -6.03 10.05
CA THR A 204 13.70 -5.18 11.14
C THR A 204 12.20 -5.33 11.27
N VAL A 205 11.68 -5.35 12.50
CA VAL A 205 10.24 -5.18 12.74
C VAL A 205 9.85 -3.73 12.44
N THR A 206 8.74 -3.58 11.74
CA THR A 206 8.14 -2.30 11.34
C THR A 206 6.71 -2.23 11.89
N SER A 207 6.10 -1.05 11.82
CA SER A 207 4.74 -0.83 12.34
C SER A 207 3.63 -1.39 11.44
N ASN A 208 3.86 -1.53 10.13
CA ASN A 208 2.88 -2.01 9.14
C ASN A 208 3.54 -2.30 7.77
N ASP A 209 2.77 -2.92 6.86
CA ASP A 209 3.16 -3.19 5.47
C ASP A 209 3.68 -1.97 4.73
N THR A 210 3.02 -0.83 4.90
CA THR A 210 3.39 0.41 4.22
C THR A 210 4.79 0.86 4.64
N GLU A 211 5.12 0.82 5.93
CA GLU A 211 6.48 1.11 6.41
C GLU A 211 7.49 0.10 5.86
N SER A 212 7.17 -1.21 5.85
CA SER A 212 8.05 -2.25 5.29
C SER A 212 8.39 -2.00 3.82
N ASN A 213 7.38 -1.73 3.00
CA ASN A 213 7.56 -1.45 1.57
C ASN A 213 8.29 -0.11 1.35
N MET A 214 7.99 0.92 2.15
CA MET A 214 8.70 2.20 2.08
C MET A 214 10.18 2.08 2.45
N LEU A 215 10.51 1.28 3.47
CA LEU A 215 11.89 1.05 3.89
C LEU A 215 12.69 0.26 2.84
N ALA A 216 12.07 -0.71 2.17
CA ALA A 216 12.67 -1.38 1.01
C ALA A 216 12.99 -0.38 -0.12
N CYS A 217 12.04 0.51 -0.46
CA CYS A 217 12.25 1.56 -1.44
C CYS A 217 13.38 2.51 -1.02
N PHE A 218 13.40 2.92 0.25
CA PHE A 218 14.43 3.80 0.82
C PHE A 218 15.82 3.17 0.73
N ALA A 219 15.97 1.91 1.13
CA ALA A 219 17.23 1.18 1.05
C ALA A 219 17.75 1.09 -0.40
N TYR A 220 16.89 0.71 -1.35
CA TYR A 220 17.31 0.58 -2.76
C TYR A 220 17.57 1.92 -3.45
N ARG A 221 16.87 2.98 -3.05
CA ARG A 221 17.17 4.35 -3.48
C ARG A 221 18.56 4.79 -2.99
N ASN A 222 18.85 4.58 -1.70
CA ASN A 222 20.14 4.97 -1.12
C ASN A 222 21.29 4.14 -1.73
N ARG A 223 21.06 2.85 -1.99
CA ARG A 223 21.99 2.02 -2.77
C ARG A 223 22.20 2.54 -4.18
N ALA A 224 21.15 2.99 -4.87
CA ALA A 224 21.25 3.60 -6.19
C ALA A 224 22.07 4.90 -6.16
N PHE A 225 21.88 5.77 -5.16
CA PHE A 225 22.71 6.96 -4.99
C PHE A 225 24.18 6.62 -4.75
N ALA A 226 24.47 5.61 -3.91
CA ALA A 226 25.84 5.13 -3.71
C ALA A 226 26.50 4.59 -4.99
N ARG A 227 25.70 4.14 -5.97
CA ARG A 227 26.15 3.70 -7.30
C ARG A 227 26.14 4.82 -8.36
N GLY A 228 25.85 6.07 -7.98
CA GLY A 228 25.84 7.23 -8.87
C GLY A 228 24.55 7.45 -9.68
N ILE A 229 23.47 6.73 -9.39
CA ILE A 229 22.17 6.91 -10.05
C ILE A 229 21.47 8.14 -9.46
N ARG A 230 21.33 9.22 -10.24
CA ARG A 230 20.75 10.50 -9.76
C ARG A 230 19.23 10.52 -9.67
N HIS A 231 18.54 9.73 -10.50
CA HIS A 231 17.08 9.72 -10.57
C HIS A 231 16.52 8.28 -10.49
N PRO A 232 16.61 7.64 -9.29
CA PRO A 232 16.21 6.25 -9.10
C PRO A 232 14.76 6.01 -9.56
N GLU A 233 14.57 4.96 -10.36
CA GLU A 233 13.29 4.51 -10.90
C GLU A 233 12.97 3.10 -10.38
N MET A 234 11.75 2.87 -9.92
CA MET A 234 11.27 1.53 -9.55
C MET A 234 10.28 1.01 -10.58
N LEU A 235 10.39 -0.28 -10.92
CA LEU A 235 9.46 -0.97 -11.82
C LEU A 235 8.47 -1.78 -10.99
N VAL A 236 7.20 -1.41 -11.07
CA VAL A 236 6.16 -1.87 -10.16
C VAL A 236 4.97 -2.39 -10.98
N PRO A 237 4.46 -3.61 -10.79
CA PRO A 237 3.24 -4.07 -11.44
C PRO A 237 2.05 -3.14 -11.15
N VAL A 238 1.12 -2.96 -12.10
CA VAL A 238 -0.12 -2.18 -11.86
C VAL A 238 -1.00 -2.75 -10.73
N THR A 239 -0.77 -4.01 -10.33
CA THR A 239 -1.47 -4.70 -9.24
C THR A 239 -0.75 -4.63 -7.91
N ALA A 240 0.46 -4.07 -7.85
CA ALA A 240 1.22 -3.96 -6.61
C ALA A 240 0.54 -2.97 -5.63
N HIS A 241 0.90 -3.08 -4.36
CA HIS A 241 0.30 -2.25 -3.31
C HIS A 241 0.60 -0.76 -3.52
N VAL A 242 -0.41 0.11 -3.32
CA VAL A 242 -0.30 1.58 -3.45
C VAL A 242 0.71 2.23 -2.50
N ALA A 243 1.26 1.47 -1.54
CA ALA A 243 2.40 1.91 -0.73
C ALA A 243 3.63 2.23 -1.59
N PHE A 244 3.80 1.59 -2.76
CA PHE A 244 4.89 1.93 -3.68
C PHE A 244 4.67 3.32 -4.30
N ASP A 245 3.46 3.67 -4.74
CA ASP A 245 3.15 5.04 -5.19
C ASP A 245 3.40 6.08 -4.10
N LYS A 246 2.97 5.77 -2.88
CA LYS A 246 3.23 6.61 -1.69
C LYS A 246 4.73 6.77 -1.45
N ALA A 247 5.49 5.67 -1.52
CA ALA A 247 6.94 5.68 -1.39
C ALA A 247 7.59 6.54 -2.49
N ALA A 248 7.15 6.44 -3.75
CA ALA A 248 7.65 7.29 -4.83
C ALA A 248 7.44 8.78 -4.54
N LYS A 249 6.22 9.15 -4.09
CA LYS A 249 5.88 10.55 -3.74
C LYS A 249 6.73 11.07 -2.59
N VAL A 250 6.86 10.29 -1.50
CA VAL A 250 7.58 10.71 -0.28
C VAL A 250 9.09 10.70 -0.49
N LEU A 251 9.62 9.66 -1.14
CA LEU A 251 11.06 9.46 -1.33
C LEU A 251 11.59 10.12 -2.61
N GLN A 252 10.76 10.80 -3.39
CA GLN A 252 11.11 11.46 -4.65
C GLN A 252 11.77 10.48 -5.64
N MET A 253 11.17 9.29 -5.78
CA MET A 253 11.57 8.28 -6.74
C MET A 253 10.61 8.28 -7.92
N ARG A 254 11.10 7.92 -9.11
CA ARG A 254 10.21 7.68 -10.25
C ARG A 254 9.61 6.29 -10.13
N ILE A 255 8.34 6.16 -10.49
CA ILE A 255 7.62 4.89 -10.52
C ILE A 255 7.16 4.62 -11.95
N ARG A 256 7.45 3.41 -12.43
CA ARG A 256 6.96 2.94 -13.73
C ARG A 256 6.10 1.71 -13.53
N HIS A 257 4.82 1.87 -13.82
CA HIS A 257 3.83 0.81 -13.74
C HIS A 257 3.96 -0.17 -14.91
N ILE A 258 4.12 -1.46 -14.60
CA ILE A 258 4.23 -2.53 -15.58
C ILE A 258 2.86 -3.21 -15.74
N PRO A 259 2.39 -3.39 -16.99
CA PRO A 259 1.10 -4.04 -17.23
C PRO A 259 1.13 -5.51 -16.81
N VAL A 260 -0.05 -6.04 -16.51
CA VAL A 260 -0.28 -7.45 -16.20
C VAL A 260 -0.82 -8.22 -17.41
N ASP A 261 -0.75 -9.54 -17.34
CA ASP A 261 -1.37 -10.45 -18.31
C ASP A 261 -2.85 -10.70 -17.99
N LYS A 262 -3.48 -11.60 -18.76
CA LYS A 262 -4.90 -11.98 -18.59
C LYS A 262 -5.24 -12.59 -17.23
N ASN A 263 -4.23 -13.07 -16.50
CA ASN A 263 -4.37 -13.68 -15.18
C ASN A 263 -3.94 -12.72 -14.07
N GLN A 264 -3.85 -11.41 -14.36
CA GLN A 264 -3.45 -10.37 -13.40
C GLN A 264 -2.05 -10.60 -12.81
N ARG A 265 -1.15 -11.26 -13.55
CA ARG A 265 0.27 -11.41 -13.19
C ARG A 265 1.12 -10.47 -14.03
N VAL A 266 2.21 -9.94 -13.48
CA VAL A 266 3.06 -8.99 -14.19
C VAL A 266 3.60 -9.55 -15.50
N ASN A 267 3.54 -8.73 -16.56
CA ASN A 267 4.15 -9.07 -17.83
C ASN A 267 5.67 -8.89 -17.75
N VAL A 268 6.39 -9.99 -17.50
CA VAL A 268 7.86 -10.02 -17.38
C VAL A 268 8.55 -9.46 -18.63
N GLY A 269 8.00 -9.68 -19.82
CA GLY A 269 8.52 -9.12 -21.06
C GLY A 269 8.41 -7.59 -21.12
N ALA A 270 7.31 -7.02 -20.63
CA ALA A 270 7.13 -5.59 -20.49
C ALA A 270 8.06 -5.01 -19.41
N MET A 271 8.21 -5.69 -18.28
CA MET A 271 9.18 -5.31 -17.24
C MET A 271 10.60 -5.25 -17.81
N LYS A 272 11.03 -6.28 -18.55
CA LYS A 272 12.35 -6.31 -19.20
C LYS A 272 12.58 -5.12 -20.13
N ARG A 273 11.59 -4.76 -20.95
CA ARG A 273 11.68 -3.59 -21.87
C ARG A 273 11.69 -2.26 -21.13
N ALA A 274 11.15 -2.22 -19.92
CA ALA A 274 11.07 -1.02 -19.11
C ALA A 274 12.36 -0.72 -18.33
N ILE A 275 13.26 -1.69 -18.17
CA ILE A 275 14.54 -1.53 -17.47
C ILE A 275 15.38 -0.44 -18.15
N SER A 276 15.90 0.48 -17.34
CA SER A 276 16.75 1.59 -17.73
C SER A 276 18.01 1.63 -16.86
N ASN A 277 18.96 2.51 -17.19
CA ASN A 277 20.13 2.78 -16.34
C ASN A 277 19.78 3.50 -15.03
N GLU A 278 18.55 3.99 -14.91
CA GLU A 278 18.02 4.67 -13.74
C GLU A 278 17.23 3.68 -12.84
N THR A 279 16.97 2.45 -13.29
CA THR A 279 16.22 1.44 -12.54
C THR A 279 16.99 0.97 -11.31
N CYS A 280 16.38 1.12 -10.13
CA CYS A 280 16.98 0.82 -8.83
C CYS A 280 16.35 -0.36 -8.10
N MET A 281 15.12 -0.77 -8.45
CA MET A 281 14.45 -1.93 -7.89
C MET A 281 13.36 -2.48 -8.82
N LEU A 282 13.16 -3.79 -8.75
CA LEU A 282 12.04 -4.52 -9.34
C LEU A 282 11.10 -4.95 -8.20
N VAL A 283 9.79 -4.82 -8.39
CA VAL A 283 8.77 -5.26 -7.43
C VAL A 283 7.97 -6.40 -8.01
N ALA A 284 7.62 -7.35 -7.15
CA ALA A 284 6.70 -8.44 -7.45
C ALA A 284 5.85 -8.75 -6.21
N SER A 285 4.64 -9.26 -6.38
CA SER A 285 3.72 -9.56 -5.27
C SER A 285 3.48 -11.06 -5.08
N ALA A 286 3.38 -11.50 -3.83
CA ALA A 286 3.14 -12.90 -3.44
C ALA A 286 2.15 -13.01 -2.27
N PRO A 287 0.83 -12.95 -2.54
CA PRO A 287 0.17 -12.48 -3.75
C PRO A 287 -0.08 -10.96 -3.71
N ASN A 288 -0.58 -10.37 -4.80
CA ASN A 288 -1.13 -9.01 -4.75
C ASN A 288 -2.48 -8.97 -4.01
N TYR A 289 -2.77 -7.83 -3.37
CA TYR A 289 -4.00 -7.64 -2.60
C TYR A 289 -5.26 -7.67 -3.48
N SER A 290 -5.23 -7.05 -4.66
CA SER A 290 -6.41 -6.84 -5.49
C SER A 290 -7.01 -8.15 -5.99
N PHE A 291 -6.19 -9.02 -6.57
CA PHE A 291 -6.63 -10.23 -7.27
C PHE A 291 -6.20 -11.53 -6.61
N GLY A 292 -5.35 -11.46 -5.58
CA GLY A 292 -4.86 -12.66 -4.89
C GLY A 292 -4.01 -13.56 -5.79
N THR A 293 -3.32 -13.00 -6.78
CA THR A 293 -2.44 -13.73 -7.70
C THR A 293 -0.96 -13.49 -7.35
N ILE A 294 -0.15 -14.54 -7.52
CA ILE A 294 1.30 -14.50 -7.29
C ILE A 294 2.00 -14.21 -8.62
N ASP A 295 2.88 -13.23 -8.64
CA ASP A 295 3.71 -12.93 -9.79
C ASP A 295 4.72 -14.04 -10.08
N ASN A 296 5.24 -14.11 -11.30
CA ASN A 296 6.30 -15.08 -11.63
C ASN A 296 7.66 -14.61 -11.07
N ILE A 297 7.89 -14.85 -9.77
CA ILE A 297 9.07 -14.38 -9.04
C ILE A 297 10.37 -14.94 -9.62
N GLU A 298 10.38 -16.20 -10.06
CA GLU A 298 11.55 -16.83 -10.67
C GLU A 298 11.97 -16.12 -11.96
N ALA A 299 11.01 -15.83 -12.86
CA ALA A 299 11.29 -15.13 -14.10
C ALA A 299 11.74 -13.67 -13.88
N ILE A 300 11.23 -12.99 -12.85
CA ILE A 300 11.69 -11.65 -12.48
C ILE A 300 13.09 -11.72 -11.83
N SER A 301 13.37 -12.77 -11.08
CA SER A 301 14.69 -13.04 -10.50
C SER A 301 15.77 -13.22 -11.58
N GLU A 302 15.46 -13.82 -12.72
CA GLU A 302 16.38 -13.86 -13.86
C GLU A 302 16.75 -12.46 -14.37
N LEU A 303 15.77 -11.54 -14.44
CA LEU A 303 16.02 -10.14 -14.78
C LEU A 303 16.88 -9.46 -13.70
N SER A 304 16.53 -9.66 -12.43
CA SER A 304 17.27 -9.12 -11.29
C SER A 304 18.76 -9.49 -11.35
N GLN A 305 19.06 -10.77 -11.54
CA GLN A 305 20.43 -11.28 -11.63
C GLN A 305 21.14 -10.77 -12.89
N ARG A 306 20.48 -10.81 -14.05
CA ARG A 306 21.06 -10.38 -15.33
C ARG A 306 21.47 -8.91 -15.34
N TYR A 307 20.65 -8.04 -14.73
CA TYR A 307 20.85 -6.59 -14.75
C TYR A 307 21.47 -6.04 -13.46
N GLY A 308 21.66 -6.87 -12.42
CA GLY A 308 22.21 -6.44 -11.13
C GLY A 308 21.29 -5.44 -10.39
N ILE A 309 19.98 -5.63 -10.54
CA ILE A 309 18.93 -4.78 -9.96
C ILE A 309 18.24 -5.57 -8.83
N PRO A 310 18.15 -5.02 -7.61
CA PRO A 310 17.42 -5.65 -6.51
C PRO A 310 15.98 -6.02 -6.86
N LEU A 311 15.55 -7.22 -6.47
CA LEU A 311 14.15 -7.65 -6.49
C LEU A 311 13.58 -7.64 -5.07
N HIS A 312 12.49 -6.89 -4.89
CA HIS A 312 11.67 -6.89 -3.70
C HIS A 312 10.40 -7.73 -3.94
N VAL A 313 10.12 -8.67 -3.05
CA VAL A 313 8.87 -9.43 -3.06
C VAL A 313 7.96 -8.88 -1.96
N ASP A 314 6.86 -8.26 -2.36
CA ASP A 314 5.78 -7.89 -1.45
C ASP A 314 4.97 -9.13 -1.10
N ALA A 315 5.30 -9.74 0.04
CA ALA A 315 4.59 -10.86 0.63
C ALA A 315 3.87 -10.41 1.91
N THR A 316 3.46 -9.15 2.00
CA THR A 316 2.75 -8.63 3.18
C THR A 316 1.47 -9.43 3.42
N LEU A 317 0.71 -9.72 2.36
CA LEU A 317 -0.48 -10.57 2.45
C LEU A 317 -0.15 -12.06 2.53
N GLY A 318 0.79 -12.57 1.73
CA GLY A 318 0.97 -14.02 1.57
C GLY A 318 2.10 -14.66 2.37
N GLY A 319 3.05 -13.89 2.90
CA GLY A 319 4.33 -14.39 3.38
C GLY A 319 4.21 -15.49 4.43
N PHE A 320 3.35 -15.28 5.45
CA PHE A 320 3.05 -16.31 6.44
C PHE A 320 2.33 -17.50 5.84
N ILE A 321 1.16 -17.28 5.22
CA ILE A 321 0.29 -18.38 4.79
C ILE A 321 0.95 -19.24 3.70
N LEU A 322 1.65 -18.65 2.74
CA LEU A 322 2.36 -19.37 1.67
C LEU A 322 3.48 -20.27 2.25
N SER A 323 4.22 -19.79 3.25
CA SER A 323 5.30 -20.57 3.88
C SER A 323 4.79 -21.80 4.63
N ILE A 324 3.52 -21.77 5.05
CA ILE A 324 2.86 -22.86 5.76
C ILE A 324 2.11 -23.78 4.80
N MET A 325 1.52 -23.24 3.73
CA MET A 325 0.85 -24.01 2.67
C MET A 325 1.75 -25.11 2.09
N GLU A 326 3.04 -24.83 1.88
CA GLU A 326 4.02 -25.84 1.42
C GLU A 326 4.13 -27.05 2.34
N ARG A 327 3.79 -26.91 3.63
CA ARG A 327 3.81 -27.98 4.63
C ARG A 327 2.47 -28.72 4.73
N CYS A 328 1.41 -28.16 4.17
CA CYS A 328 0.07 -28.74 4.12
C CYS A 328 -0.20 -29.42 2.77
N ASP A 329 0.84 -29.89 2.08
CA ASP A 329 0.79 -30.52 0.75
C ASP A 329 0.14 -29.68 -0.37
N PHE A 330 0.06 -28.35 -0.20
CA PHE A 330 -0.35 -27.45 -1.27
C PHE A 330 0.86 -27.06 -2.13
N THR A 331 0.69 -27.11 -3.45
CA THR A 331 1.72 -26.66 -4.39
C THR A 331 1.81 -25.14 -4.36
N VAL A 332 2.95 -24.61 -3.89
CA VAL A 332 3.25 -23.17 -3.90
C VAL A 332 4.44 -22.93 -4.82
N LYS A 333 4.34 -21.92 -5.68
CA LYS A 333 5.46 -21.48 -6.52
C LYS A 333 6.48 -20.78 -5.64
N SER A 334 7.77 -21.03 -5.89
CA SER A 334 8.85 -20.38 -5.13
C SER A 334 8.77 -18.85 -5.25
N TYR A 335 8.72 -18.18 -4.11
CA TYR A 335 8.55 -16.73 -4.00
C TYR A 335 9.55 -16.06 -3.03
N ASP A 336 10.25 -16.86 -2.22
CA ASP A 336 11.04 -16.39 -1.08
C ASP A 336 12.55 -16.39 -1.35
N PHE A 337 13.38 -16.39 -0.29
CA PHE A 337 14.83 -16.31 -0.43
C PHE A 337 15.48 -17.53 -1.11
N ARG A 338 14.75 -18.63 -1.36
CA ARG A 338 15.21 -19.72 -2.23
C ARG A 338 15.44 -19.25 -3.66
N VAL A 339 14.68 -18.26 -4.12
CA VAL A 339 14.81 -17.68 -5.45
C VAL A 339 16.03 -16.74 -5.47
N PRO A 340 17.10 -17.01 -6.23
CA PRO A 340 18.39 -16.33 -6.06
C PRO A 340 18.36 -14.80 -6.22
N GLY A 341 17.54 -14.29 -7.13
CA GLY A 341 17.40 -12.85 -7.38
C GLY A 341 16.64 -12.09 -6.30
N VAL A 342 15.87 -12.75 -5.42
CA VAL A 342 15.09 -12.08 -4.37
C VAL A 342 16.04 -11.46 -3.35
N THR A 343 16.02 -10.14 -3.19
CA THR A 343 16.94 -9.42 -2.31
C THR A 343 16.29 -8.89 -1.03
N SER A 344 14.97 -8.69 -1.04
CA SER A 344 14.17 -8.40 0.15
C SER A 344 12.76 -8.93 0.04
N ILE A 345 12.13 -9.12 1.20
CA ILE A 345 10.74 -9.57 1.34
C ILE A 345 10.08 -8.77 2.45
N SER A 346 8.92 -8.18 2.19
CA SER A 346 8.03 -7.64 3.23
C SER A 346 6.99 -8.70 3.63
N CYS A 347 6.65 -8.78 4.92
CA CYS A 347 5.77 -9.82 5.45
C CYS A 347 5.01 -9.30 6.68
N ASP A 348 3.67 -9.31 6.64
CA ASP A 348 2.87 -8.83 7.78
C ASP A 348 2.52 -9.97 8.72
N ILE A 349 2.94 -9.83 9.97
CA ILE A 349 2.60 -10.78 11.04
C ILE A 349 1.18 -10.51 11.55
N GLN A 350 0.71 -9.26 11.51
CA GLN A 350 -0.66 -8.88 11.88
C GLN A 350 -1.75 -9.42 10.94
N LYS A 351 -1.38 -9.97 9.78
CA LYS A 351 -2.30 -10.65 8.84
C LYS A 351 -2.37 -12.14 9.18
N TYR A 352 -1.86 -13.04 8.35
CA TYR A 352 -1.90 -14.48 8.60
C TYR A 352 -0.88 -14.99 9.64
N GLY A 353 -0.07 -14.11 10.24
CA GLY A 353 0.61 -14.42 11.49
C GLY A 353 -0.31 -14.29 12.72
N PHE A 354 -1.51 -13.74 12.56
CA PHE A 354 -2.56 -13.56 13.57
C PHE A 354 -2.17 -12.70 14.78
N ALA A 355 -1.07 -11.95 14.68
CA ALA A 355 -0.68 -11.01 15.73
C ALA A 355 -1.66 -9.83 15.77
N PRO A 356 -1.79 -9.14 16.92
CA PRO A 356 -2.48 -7.86 16.98
C PRO A 356 -1.88 -6.83 16.01
N ASN A 357 -2.70 -5.85 15.62
CA ASN A 357 -2.25 -4.77 14.74
C ASN A 357 -1.05 -4.03 15.34
N GLY A 358 -0.13 -3.58 14.48
CA GLY A 358 1.03 -2.79 14.85
C GLY A 358 2.38 -3.42 14.54
N THR A 359 2.43 -4.58 13.86
CA THR A 359 3.69 -5.19 13.43
C THR A 359 3.68 -5.75 12.00
N SER A 360 4.76 -5.48 11.30
CA SER A 360 5.16 -6.07 10.02
C SER A 360 6.68 -6.31 10.04
N LEU A 361 7.21 -6.85 8.95
CA LEU A 361 8.63 -7.09 8.76
C LEU A 361 9.08 -6.65 7.39
N ILE A 362 10.28 -6.09 7.35
CA ILE A 362 11.12 -6.03 6.15
C ILE A 362 12.36 -6.87 6.38
N LEU A 363 12.59 -7.84 5.48
CA LEU A 363 13.73 -8.74 5.49
C LEU A 363 14.60 -8.50 4.27
N TYR A 364 15.90 -8.67 4.42
CA TYR A 364 16.91 -8.60 3.36
C TYR A 364 17.74 -9.88 3.32
N ARG A 365 18.22 -10.22 2.12
CA ARG A 365 19.08 -11.38 1.90
C ARG A 365 20.39 -11.30 2.69
N ASP A 366 20.95 -10.10 2.84
CA ASP A 366 22.20 -9.87 3.56
C ASP A 366 22.31 -8.45 4.15
N PRO A 367 23.21 -8.22 5.13
CA PRO A 367 23.31 -6.94 5.84
C PRO A 367 23.75 -5.76 4.96
N SER A 368 24.46 -5.99 3.85
CA SER A 368 24.89 -4.89 2.98
C SER A 368 23.70 -4.15 2.36
N LEU A 369 22.60 -4.85 2.15
CA LEU A 369 21.34 -4.26 1.68
C LEU A 369 20.63 -3.51 2.80
N LEU A 370 20.54 -4.12 4.00
CA LEU A 370 19.89 -3.53 5.17
C LEU A 370 20.58 -2.25 5.62
N HIS A 371 21.91 -2.14 5.53
CA HIS A 371 22.65 -0.95 5.96
C HIS A 371 22.27 0.32 5.17
N HIS A 372 21.70 0.20 3.97
CA HIS A 372 21.17 1.35 3.23
C HIS A 372 19.83 1.86 3.79
N GLN A 373 19.17 1.09 4.65
CA GLN A 373 17.92 1.46 5.34
C GLN A 373 18.18 2.31 6.59
N TYR A 374 19.30 2.08 7.28
CA TYR A 374 19.58 2.72 8.56
C TYR A 374 19.79 4.23 8.44
N PHE A 375 19.36 4.94 9.47
CA PHE A 375 19.69 6.34 9.66
C PHE A 375 20.75 6.48 10.76
N CYS A 376 21.71 7.37 10.55
CA CYS A 376 22.72 7.73 11.52
C CYS A 376 23.02 9.23 11.43
N ASN A 377 22.98 9.92 12.57
CA ASN A 377 23.46 11.28 12.69
C ASN A 377 24.44 11.37 13.87
N SER A 378 25.72 11.58 13.55
CA SER A 378 26.81 11.71 14.53
C SER A 378 27.02 13.14 15.04
N GLU A 379 26.38 14.14 14.44
CA GLU A 379 26.62 15.56 14.72
C GLU A 379 25.48 16.21 15.52
N TRP A 380 24.41 15.47 15.81
CA TRP A 380 23.28 16.00 16.56
C TRP A 380 23.67 16.33 18.02
N PRO A 381 23.40 17.54 18.53
CA PRO A 381 23.78 17.93 19.89
C PRO A 381 23.18 17.07 21.02
N GLY A 382 22.11 16.32 20.74
CA GLY A 382 21.51 15.37 21.69
C GLY A 382 22.27 14.04 21.83
N GLY A 383 23.36 13.86 21.09
CA GLY A 383 24.16 12.63 21.03
C GLY A 383 24.07 11.92 19.69
N ILE A 384 24.85 10.86 19.53
CA ILE A 384 24.80 10.03 18.31
C ILE A 384 23.41 9.37 18.25
N TYR A 385 22.68 9.63 17.16
CA TYR A 385 21.34 9.09 16.96
C TYR A 385 21.33 8.10 15.80
N MET A 386 20.82 6.89 16.07
CA MET A 386 20.73 5.80 15.10
C MET A 386 19.37 5.12 15.18
N THR A 387 18.73 4.89 14.03
CA THR A 387 17.45 4.17 13.97
C THR A 387 17.45 3.15 12.84
N PRO A 388 16.85 1.96 13.07
CA PRO A 388 16.76 0.93 12.04
C PRO A 388 15.57 1.12 11.09
N THR A 389 14.57 1.92 11.47
CA THR A 389 13.27 2.11 10.79
C THR A 389 12.92 3.60 10.65
N LEU A 390 11.73 3.93 10.13
CA LEU A 390 11.32 5.33 9.98
C LEU A 390 11.06 6.00 11.34
N ALA A 391 10.48 5.25 12.27
CA ALA A 391 10.24 5.72 13.63
C ALA A 391 11.52 5.75 14.49
N GLY A 392 11.55 6.68 15.44
CA GLY A 392 12.48 6.65 16.57
C GLY A 392 12.04 5.61 17.60
N ASN A 393 11.15 6.01 18.51
CA ASN A 393 10.55 5.11 19.50
C ASN A 393 9.78 3.98 18.81
N LYS A 394 9.88 2.77 19.37
CA LYS A 394 9.17 1.59 18.88
C LYS A 394 8.22 1.07 19.93
N ASP A 395 7.04 0.62 19.50
CA ASP A 395 6.04 0.03 20.38
C ASP A 395 6.51 -1.37 20.84
N GLY A 396 7.13 -1.42 22.02
CA GLY A 396 7.62 -2.67 22.60
C GLY A 396 6.51 -3.62 23.04
N CYS A 397 5.30 -3.10 23.27
CA CYS A 397 4.12 -3.91 23.54
C CYS A 397 3.69 -4.66 22.28
N ALA A 398 3.59 -3.97 21.14
CA ALA A 398 3.28 -4.60 19.85
C ALA A 398 4.28 -5.71 19.49
N ILE A 399 5.58 -5.48 19.74
CA ILE A 399 6.64 -6.49 19.58
C ILE A 399 6.37 -7.70 20.49
N ALA A 400 6.09 -7.48 21.77
CA ALA A 400 5.87 -8.56 22.74
C ALA A 400 4.62 -9.39 22.42
N LEU A 401 3.51 -8.75 22.03
CA LEU A 401 2.26 -9.40 21.64
C LEU A 401 2.45 -10.26 20.38
N THR A 402 3.23 -9.75 19.43
CA THR A 402 3.58 -10.47 18.19
C THR A 402 4.43 -11.69 18.49
N TRP A 403 5.48 -11.53 19.29
CA TRP A 403 6.34 -12.63 19.72
C TRP A 403 5.55 -13.73 20.41
N ALA A 404 4.69 -13.36 21.37
CA ALA A 404 3.85 -14.32 22.09
C ALA A 404 2.89 -15.06 21.15
N THR A 405 2.32 -14.36 20.17
CA THR A 405 1.41 -14.96 19.18
C THR A 405 2.10 -16.00 18.32
N LEU A 406 3.32 -15.71 17.84
CA LEU A 406 4.11 -16.66 17.05
C LEU A 406 4.39 -17.95 17.83
N LEU A 407 4.75 -17.82 19.11
CA LEU A 407 5.06 -18.96 19.96
C LEU A 407 3.81 -19.74 20.40
N TYR A 408 2.71 -19.05 20.68
CA TYR A 408 1.44 -19.67 21.06
C TYR A 408 0.91 -20.58 19.95
N ASN A 409 0.86 -20.08 18.71
CA ASN A 409 0.39 -20.87 17.58
C ASN A 409 1.35 -22.01 17.26
N GLY A 410 2.65 -21.71 17.28
CA GLY A 410 3.67 -22.65 16.81
C GLY A 410 3.42 -23.13 15.38
N ARG A 411 4.25 -24.05 14.90
CA ARG A 411 4.14 -24.51 13.50
C ARG A 411 2.84 -25.28 13.23
N GLN A 412 2.37 -26.06 14.20
CA GLN A 412 1.18 -26.89 14.05
C GLN A 412 -0.10 -26.03 14.00
N GLY A 413 -0.27 -25.08 14.93
CA GLY A 413 -1.45 -24.22 14.93
C GLY A 413 -1.56 -23.38 13.65
N TYR A 414 -0.43 -22.90 13.11
CA TYR A 414 -0.43 -22.23 11.81
C TYR A 414 -0.85 -23.16 10.65
N ALA A 415 -0.45 -24.44 10.67
CA ALA A 415 -0.81 -25.40 9.64
C ALA A 415 -2.32 -25.68 9.62
N GLU A 416 -2.91 -25.97 10.79
CA GLU A 416 -4.35 -26.23 10.95
C GLU A 416 -5.18 -25.01 10.50
N ARG A 417 -4.79 -23.82 10.94
CA ARG A 417 -5.41 -22.54 10.55
C ARG A 417 -5.30 -22.27 9.05
N THR A 418 -4.14 -22.54 8.45
CA THR A 418 -3.91 -22.38 7.01
C THR A 418 -4.80 -23.32 6.21
N GLU A 419 -4.85 -24.60 6.57
CA GLU A 419 -5.68 -25.59 5.90
C GLU A 419 -7.17 -25.20 5.93
N ALA A 420 -7.67 -24.76 7.08
CA ALA A 420 -9.05 -24.28 7.22
C ALA A 420 -9.35 -23.10 6.26
N ILE A 421 -8.46 -22.10 6.21
CA ILE A 421 -8.60 -20.94 5.31
C ILE A 421 -8.61 -21.37 3.84
N ILE A 422 -7.65 -22.20 3.40
CA ILE A 422 -7.55 -22.62 2.01
C ILE A 422 -8.73 -23.49 1.58
N ASN A 423 -9.22 -24.37 2.46
CA ASN A 423 -10.43 -25.15 2.21
C ASN A 423 -11.66 -24.24 2.07
N THR A 424 -11.75 -23.19 2.91
CA THR A 424 -12.84 -22.20 2.86
C THR A 424 -12.80 -21.39 1.57
N VAL A 425 -11.61 -20.99 1.10
CA VAL A 425 -11.43 -20.33 -0.21
C VAL A 425 -11.97 -21.22 -1.33
N ARG A 426 -11.65 -22.52 -1.33
CA ARG A 426 -12.14 -23.47 -2.33
C ARG A 426 -13.65 -23.62 -2.28
N GLU A 427 -14.22 -23.71 -1.08
CA GLU A 427 -15.66 -23.82 -0.88
C GLU A 427 -16.41 -22.61 -1.42
N ILE A 428 -15.96 -21.39 -1.08
CA ILE A 428 -16.56 -20.15 -1.59
C ILE A 428 -16.47 -20.10 -3.12
N ARG A 429 -15.32 -20.48 -3.70
CA ARG A 429 -15.15 -20.51 -5.17
C ARG A 429 -16.14 -21.47 -5.83
N MET A 430 -16.19 -22.72 -5.38
CA MET A 430 -17.13 -23.73 -5.91
C MET A 430 -18.60 -23.31 -5.71
N GLY A 431 -18.90 -22.61 -4.63
CA GLY A 431 -20.21 -22.03 -4.37
C GLY A 431 -20.58 -20.93 -5.37
N ILE A 432 -19.68 -19.97 -5.59
CA ILE A 432 -19.88 -18.87 -6.54
C ILE A 432 -20.02 -19.37 -7.98
N GLU A 433 -19.31 -20.43 -8.37
CA GLU A 433 -19.46 -21.03 -9.70
C GLU A 433 -20.89 -21.49 -10.00
N LYS A 434 -21.67 -21.83 -8.96
CA LYS A 434 -23.07 -22.23 -9.07
C LYS A 434 -24.03 -21.03 -9.12
N CYS A 435 -23.56 -19.81 -8.83
CA CYS A 435 -24.38 -18.60 -8.86
C CYS A 435 -24.60 -18.11 -10.31
N SER A 436 -25.86 -17.99 -10.72
CA SER A 436 -26.26 -17.62 -12.09
C SER A 436 -25.82 -16.21 -12.50
N HIS A 437 -25.86 -15.25 -11.56
CA HIS A 437 -25.56 -13.84 -11.83
C HIS A 437 -24.12 -13.43 -11.56
N ILE A 438 -23.25 -14.36 -11.14
CA ILE A 438 -21.91 -14.05 -10.64
C ILE A 438 -20.83 -14.77 -11.43
N GLN A 439 -19.81 -14.04 -11.84
CA GLN A 439 -18.67 -14.56 -12.58
C GLN A 439 -17.39 -14.41 -11.75
N LEU A 440 -16.70 -15.53 -11.51
CA LEU A 440 -15.31 -15.49 -11.03
C LEU A 440 -14.43 -14.88 -12.13
N LEU A 441 -13.57 -13.93 -11.76
CA LEU A 441 -12.73 -13.24 -12.73
C LEU A 441 -11.38 -13.93 -12.95
N TYR A 442 -10.78 -14.48 -11.89
CA TYR A 442 -9.43 -15.06 -11.94
C TYR A 442 -9.29 -16.27 -11.02
N GLU A 443 -8.29 -17.09 -11.30
CA GLU A 443 -7.80 -18.11 -10.37
C GLU A 443 -6.91 -17.40 -9.34
N SER A 444 -7.40 -17.28 -8.10
CA SER A 444 -6.55 -16.80 -7.01
C SER A 444 -5.69 -17.96 -6.51
N ASP A 445 -4.43 -17.65 -6.27
CA ASP A 445 -3.43 -18.63 -5.86
C ASP A 445 -3.49 -18.93 -4.35
N VAL A 446 -4.14 -18.08 -3.54
CA VAL A 446 -4.00 -18.12 -2.07
C VAL A 446 -5.33 -17.90 -1.34
N THR A 447 -5.67 -16.67 -0.94
CA THR A 447 -6.70 -16.40 0.07
C THR A 447 -7.86 -15.54 -0.39
N THR A 448 -7.84 -15.08 -1.64
CA THR A 448 -8.76 -14.04 -2.10
C THR A 448 -9.69 -14.59 -3.17
N VAL A 449 -11.01 -14.47 -2.99
CA VAL A 449 -11.98 -14.84 -4.03
C VAL A 449 -12.46 -13.58 -4.73
N VAL A 450 -12.10 -13.41 -6.00
CA VAL A 450 -12.48 -12.25 -6.81
C VAL A 450 -13.57 -12.59 -7.80
N PHE A 451 -14.64 -11.81 -7.78
CA PHE A 451 -15.79 -12.00 -8.64
C PHE A 451 -16.40 -10.67 -9.09
N THR A 452 -17.14 -10.75 -10.19
CA THR A 452 -17.99 -9.68 -10.70
C THR A 452 -19.36 -10.25 -11.07
N THR A 453 -20.25 -9.43 -11.62
CA THR A 453 -21.60 -9.87 -12.00
C THR A 453 -21.78 -10.01 -13.51
N ARG A 454 -22.68 -10.89 -13.94
CA ARG A 454 -23.08 -11.08 -15.34
C ARG A 454 -24.22 -10.10 -15.68
N GLY A 455 -23.87 -8.86 -16.02
CA GLY A 455 -24.83 -7.86 -16.49
C GLY A 455 -25.51 -7.02 -15.40
N LEU A 456 -25.13 -7.19 -14.13
CA LEU A 456 -25.55 -6.30 -13.04
C LEU A 456 -24.44 -5.27 -12.73
N ASN A 457 -24.75 -4.28 -11.89
CA ASN A 457 -23.74 -3.39 -11.35
C ASN A 457 -23.11 -4.03 -10.08
N VAL A 458 -21.84 -4.41 -10.18
CA VAL A 458 -21.12 -5.07 -9.07
C VAL A 458 -20.96 -4.18 -7.83
N TYR A 459 -20.93 -2.85 -7.98
CA TYR A 459 -20.89 -1.92 -6.85
C TYR A 459 -22.25 -1.82 -6.15
N ALA A 460 -23.34 -1.94 -6.91
CA ALA A 460 -24.67 -2.05 -6.32
C ALA A 460 -24.82 -3.37 -5.56
N LEU A 461 -24.25 -4.47 -6.06
CA LEU A 461 -24.17 -5.73 -5.32
C LEU A 461 -23.42 -5.55 -3.99
N ALA A 462 -22.27 -4.87 -4.00
CA ALA A 462 -21.52 -4.58 -2.77
C ALA A 462 -22.37 -3.79 -1.75
N ASP A 463 -23.12 -2.77 -2.20
CA ASP A 463 -24.01 -2.00 -1.31
C ASP A 463 -25.18 -2.84 -0.77
N ARG A 464 -25.74 -3.76 -1.57
CA ARG A 464 -26.77 -4.70 -1.11
C ARG A 464 -26.22 -5.69 -0.08
N MET A 465 -25.04 -6.24 -0.33
CA MET A 465 -24.33 -7.08 0.62
C MET A 465 -24.04 -6.33 1.93
N ASN A 466 -23.64 -5.06 1.85
CA ASN A 466 -23.43 -4.21 3.02
C ASN A 466 -24.70 -4.05 3.87
N LYS A 467 -25.87 -3.86 3.24
CA LYS A 467 -27.16 -3.83 3.95
C LYS A 467 -27.52 -5.15 4.63
N LEU A 468 -27.00 -6.28 4.14
CA LEU A 468 -27.10 -7.59 4.77
C LEU A 468 -25.99 -7.83 5.82
N GLY A 469 -25.18 -6.82 6.12
CA GLY A 469 -24.09 -6.87 7.09
C GLY A 469 -22.76 -7.39 6.55
N TRP A 470 -22.64 -7.63 5.24
CA TRP A 470 -21.41 -8.10 4.60
C TRP A 470 -20.55 -6.96 4.09
N PHE A 471 -19.32 -6.88 4.58
CA PHE A 471 -18.36 -5.88 4.14
C PHE A 471 -17.36 -6.50 3.15
N LEU A 472 -17.66 -6.37 1.86
CA LEU A 472 -16.78 -6.81 0.77
C LEU A 472 -15.87 -5.68 0.31
N SER A 473 -14.65 -6.03 -0.13
CA SER A 473 -13.72 -5.03 -0.66
C SER A 473 -14.03 -4.79 -2.13
N THR A 474 -14.16 -3.52 -2.51
CA THR A 474 -14.50 -3.10 -3.88
C THR A 474 -13.23 -2.83 -4.68
N LEU A 475 -13.24 -3.24 -5.95
CA LEU A 475 -12.10 -3.14 -6.86
C LEU A 475 -12.48 -2.34 -8.11
N GLN A 476 -11.46 -1.89 -8.84
CA GLN A 476 -11.61 -1.16 -10.10
C GLN A 476 -10.52 -1.59 -11.08
N ASN A 477 -10.79 -1.39 -12.38
CA ASN A 477 -9.90 -1.76 -13.49
C ASN A 477 -9.50 -3.25 -13.49
N PRO A 478 -10.47 -4.19 -13.57
CA PRO A 478 -11.90 -3.98 -13.89
C PRO A 478 -12.81 -3.85 -12.65
N PRO A 479 -14.07 -3.41 -12.82
CA PRO A 479 -15.07 -3.42 -11.75
C PRO A 479 -15.29 -4.82 -11.19
N ALA A 480 -14.99 -5.00 -9.91
CA ALA A 480 -15.10 -6.27 -9.20
C ALA A 480 -15.25 -6.06 -7.70
N VAL A 481 -15.52 -7.15 -6.99
CA VAL A 481 -15.40 -7.24 -5.54
C VAL A 481 -14.54 -8.45 -5.20
N HIS A 482 -13.92 -8.42 -4.03
CA HIS A 482 -13.30 -9.62 -3.49
C HIS A 482 -13.71 -9.92 -2.05
N MET A 483 -13.55 -11.20 -1.71
CA MET A 483 -13.55 -11.71 -0.34
C MET A 483 -12.15 -12.20 0.00
N CYS A 484 -11.45 -11.50 0.88
CA CYS A 484 -10.19 -11.96 1.46
C CYS A 484 -10.51 -12.85 2.68
N VAL A 485 -10.31 -14.15 2.52
CA VAL A 485 -10.68 -15.16 3.52
C VAL A 485 -9.71 -15.11 4.71
N THR A 486 -10.29 -15.15 5.90
CA THR A 486 -9.63 -15.14 7.22
C THR A 486 -10.21 -16.24 8.10
N LEU A 487 -9.65 -16.44 9.32
CA LEU A 487 -10.17 -17.46 10.25
C LEU A 487 -11.64 -17.25 10.64
N ASN A 488 -12.13 -16.01 10.66
CA ASN A 488 -13.53 -15.78 10.99
C ASN A 488 -14.49 -16.35 9.94
N HIS A 489 -14.02 -16.55 8.70
CA HIS A 489 -14.82 -17.12 7.61
C HIS A 489 -14.87 -18.66 7.65
N THR A 490 -13.95 -19.30 8.37
CA THR A 490 -13.89 -20.77 8.48
C THR A 490 -14.89 -21.32 9.51
N LYS A 491 -15.67 -20.44 10.15
CA LYS A 491 -16.69 -20.82 11.13
C LYS A 491 -17.88 -21.47 10.43
N SER A 492 -18.48 -22.45 11.11
CA SER A 492 -19.62 -23.20 10.60
C SER A 492 -20.78 -22.28 10.21
N GLY A 493 -21.36 -22.48 9.02
CA GLY A 493 -22.50 -21.73 8.51
C GLY A 493 -22.14 -20.41 7.82
N VAL A 494 -20.90 -19.91 7.93
CA VAL A 494 -20.54 -18.59 7.37
C VAL A 494 -20.52 -18.63 5.85
N VAL A 495 -19.92 -19.66 5.24
CA VAL A 495 -19.84 -19.80 3.79
C VAL A 495 -21.23 -20.03 3.18
N GLU A 496 -22.05 -20.87 3.81
CA GLU A 496 -23.41 -21.14 3.35
C GLU A 496 -24.31 -19.90 3.44
N ASN A 497 -24.20 -19.15 4.54
CA ASN A 497 -24.91 -17.88 4.68
C ASN A 497 -24.43 -16.86 3.66
N PHE A 498 -23.11 -16.75 3.43
CA PHE A 498 -22.54 -15.87 2.42
C PHE A 498 -23.12 -16.16 1.05
N LEU A 499 -23.07 -17.41 0.59
CA LEU A 499 -23.55 -17.81 -0.73
C LEU A 499 -25.06 -17.61 -0.89
N ARG A 500 -25.84 -17.90 0.16
CA ARG A 500 -27.29 -17.66 0.18
C ARG A 500 -27.61 -16.17 0.04
N GLU A 501 -27.01 -15.34 0.88
CA GLU A 501 -27.27 -13.89 0.91
C GLU A 501 -26.71 -13.18 -0.33
N LEU A 502 -25.63 -13.71 -0.90
CA LEU A 502 -25.08 -13.27 -2.18
C LEU A 502 -26.05 -13.53 -3.36
N ASN A 503 -26.70 -14.69 -3.40
CA ASN A 503 -27.74 -14.98 -4.38
C ASN A 503 -28.97 -14.09 -4.16
N MET A 504 -29.44 -13.94 -2.91
CA MET A 504 -30.55 -13.03 -2.58
C MET A 504 -30.26 -11.60 -3.02
N ALA A 505 -29.05 -11.09 -2.79
CA ALA A 505 -28.66 -9.75 -3.21
C ALA A 505 -28.65 -9.60 -4.75
N CYS A 506 -28.30 -10.66 -5.49
CA CYS A 506 -28.43 -10.66 -6.94
C CYS A 506 -29.89 -10.64 -7.40
N GLU A 507 -30.74 -11.49 -6.81
CA GLU A 507 -32.18 -11.56 -7.12
C GLU A 507 -32.90 -10.24 -6.81
N ASP A 508 -32.52 -9.57 -5.71
CA ASP A 508 -33.00 -8.24 -5.35
C ASP A 508 -32.67 -7.20 -6.42
N LEU A 509 -31.46 -7.23 -6.98
CA LEU A 509 -31.02 -6.30 -8.03
C LEU A 509 -31.68 -6.58 -9.36
N VAL A 510 -31.91 -7.86 -9.70
CA VAL A 510 -32.66 -8.25 -10.90
C VAL A 510 -34.11 -7.78 -10.80
N SER A 511 -34.73 -7.97 -9.63
CA SER A 511 -36.13 -7.60 -9.40
C SER A 511 -36.34 -6.09 -9.25
N ASN A 512 -35.32 -5.36 -8.78
CA ASN A 512 -35.39 -3.92 -8.53
C ASN A 512 -34.19 -3.19 -9.15
N PRO A 513 -34.21 -2.94 -10.48
CA PRO A 513 -33.12 -2.25 -11.18
C PRO A 513 -32.78 -0.86 -10.58
N GLU A 514 -33.77 -0.19 -9.99
CA GLU A 514 -33.63 1.10 -9.29
C GLU A 514 -32.56 1.12 -8.20
N PHE A 515 -32.28 -0.03 -7.57
CA PHE A 515 -31.22 -0.12 -6.57
C PHE A 515 -29.83 0.14 -7.15
N SER A 516 -29.63 -0.07 -8.45
CA SER A 516 -28.39 0.28 -9.12
C SER A 516 -28.18 1.80 -9.19
N HIS A 517 -29.27 2.57 -9.34
CA HIS A 517 -29.22 4.03 -9.38
C HIS A 517 -29.05 4.66 -7.99
N GLN A 518 -29.45 3.95 -6.93
CA GLN A 518 -29.31 4.38 -5.54
C GLN A 518 -27.97 3.99 -4.90
N SER A 519 -27.14 3.21 -5.61
CA SER A 519 -25.85 2.75 -5.08
C SER A 519 -24.87 3.92 -4.91
N ARG A 520 -24.50 4.17 -3.65
CA ARG A 520 -23.51 5.21 -3.30
C ARG A 520 -22.14 4.83 -3.82
N THR A 521 -21.76 3.55 -3.67
CA THR A 521 -20.48 3.05 -4.13
C THR A 521 -20.38 3.14 -5.65
N ALA A 522 -21.43 2.76 -6.39
CA ALA A 522 -21.46 2.92 -7.84
C ALA A 522 -21.33 4.39 -8.26
N ALA A 523 -21.99 5.32 -7.55
CA ALA A 523 -21.89 6.75 -7.83
C ALA A 523 -20.46 7.28 -7.62
N VAL A 524 -19.80 6.90 -6.53
CA VAL A 524 -18.40 7.29 -6.25
C VAL A 524 -17.47 6.74 -7.33
N TYR A 525 -17.48 5.44 -7.61
CA TYR A 525 -16.59 4.84 -8.61
C TYR A 525 -16.90 5.32 -10.04
N GLY A 526 -18.18 5.59 -10.36
CA GLY A 526 -18.59 6.22 -11.61
C GLY A 526 -18.05 7.65 -11.75
N MET A 527 -18.12 8.45 -10.69
CA MET A 527 -17.57 9.81 -10.65
C MET A 527 -16.04 9.82 -10.79
N VAL A 528 -15.34 8.94 -10.05
CA VAL A 528 -13.88 8.74 -10.14
C VAL A 528 -13.45 8.44 -11.57
N SER A 529 -14.19 7.56 -12.25
CA SER A 529 -13.90 7.17 -13.64
C SER A 529 -14.15 8.30 -14.63
N ALA A 530 -15.16 9.15 -14.38
CA ALA A 530 -15.53 10.25 -15.26
C ALA A 530 -14.61 11.47 -15.12
N VAL A 531 -14.16 11.81 -13.90
CA VAL A 531 -13.34 13.01 -13.64
C VAL A 531 -12.10 12.71 -12.78
N PRO A 532 -11.07 12.05 -13.35
CA PRO A 532 -9.85 11.69 -12.60
C PRO A 532 -9.10 12.89 -12.01
N ASP A 533 -9.17 14.06 -12.65
CA ASP A 533 -8.45 15.27 -12.25
C ASP A 533 -8.96 15.87 -10.91
N LEU A 534 -10.14 15.47 -10.41
CA LEU A 534 -10.69 15.92 -9.12
C LEU A 534 -10.38 14.96 -7.95
N MET A 535 -9.75 13.82 -8.20
CA MET A 535 -9.58 12.78 -7.20
C MET A 535 -8.78 13.21 -5.97
N GLU A 536 -7.76 14.05 -6.15
CA GLU A 536 -6.97 14.56 -5.03
C GLU A 536 -7.82 15.46 -4.12
N GLU A 537 -8.65 16.34 -4.70
CA GLU A 537 -9.55 17.20 -3.92
C GLU A 537 -10.67 16.41 -3.23
N ILE A 538 -11.24 15.42 -3.90
CA ILE A 538 -12.25 14.51 -3.30
C ILE A 538 -11.64 13.74 -2.13
N SER A 539 -10.41 13.23 -2.30
CA SER A 539 -9.70 12.52 -1.24
C SER A 539 -9.42 13.40 -0.03
N HIS A 540 -9.06 14.68 -0.24
CA HIS A 540 -8.87 15.63 0.86
C HIS A 540 -10.16 15.82 1.65
N MET A 541 -11.30 16.07 0.99
CA MET A 541 -12.57 16.26 1.69
C MET A 541 -12.99 15.01 2.47
N TYR A 542 -12.80 13.84 1.88
CA TYR A 542 -13.08 12.58 2.56
C TYR A 542 -12.20 12.39 3.79
N LEU A 543 -10.89 12.65 3.71
CA LEU A 543 -9.99 12.53 4.85
C LEU A 543 -10.20 13.62 5.91
N ASP A 544 -10.53 14.85 5.50
CA ASP A 544 -10.90 15.92 6.44
C ASP A 544 -12.12 15.54 7.27
N SER A 545 -13.07 14.81 6.66
CA SER A 545 -14.26 14.34 7.37
C SER A 545 -13.97 13.33 8.47
N TYR A 546 -12.84 12.61 8.44
CA TYR A 546 -12.43 11.69 9.51
C TYR A 546 -12.10 12.43 10.81
N TYR A 547 -11.58 13.65 10.68
CA TYR A 547 -11.13 14.48 11.80
C TYR A 547 -12.12 15.61 12.11
N ALA A 548 -13.26 15.66 11.42
CA ALA A 548 -14.30 16.63 11.69
C ALA A 548 -14.97 16.33 13.04
N THR A 549 -15.43 17.39 13.72
CA THR A 549 -16.19 17.28 14.98
C THR A 549 -17.51 18.04 14.84
N PRO A 550 -18.46 17.48 14.06
CA PRO A 550 -19.71 18.17 13.73
C PRO A 550 -20.47 18.57 14.99
N LEU A 551 -21.26 19.65 14.89
CA LEU A 551 -22.05 20.10 16.02
C LEU A 551 -23.11 19.06 16.39
N PRO A 552 -23.38 18.88 17.68
CA PRO A 552 -24.42 17.97 18.13
C PRO A 552 -25.80 18.43 17.65
N SER A 553 -26.66 17.46 17.37
CA SER A 553 -28.06 17.69 16.95
C SER A 553 -28.89 18.30 18.08
N SER A 554 -28.45 18.17 19.34
CA SER A 554 -28.97 18.91 20.49
C SER A 554 -27.90 19.89 21.00
N GLY A 555 -28.28 21.08 21.45
CA GLY A 555 -27.33 22.15 21.86
C GLY A 555 -26.43 21.84 23.07
N ARG A 556 -26.32 20.59 23.50
CA ARG A 556 -25.36 20.13 24.52
C ARG A 556 -24.07 19.70 23.82
N THR A 557 -23.05 20.56 23.80
CA THR A 557 -21.68 20.09 23.54
C THR A 557 -21.06 19.62 24.85
N LEU A 558 -20.49 18.41 24.86
CA LEU A 558 -19.56 18.00 25.91
C LEU A 558 -18.34 18.93 25.81
N SER A 559 -18.22 19.85 26.77
CA SER A 559 -17.34 21.03 26.74
C SER A 559 -17.87 22.20 25.89
N VAL A 560 -18.95 22.83 26.36
CA VAL A 560 -19.20 24.26 26.09
C VAL A 560 -18.25 25.05 26.99
N GLU A 561 -17.10 25.44 26.43
CA GLU A 561 -16.13 26.38 27.02
C GLU A 561 -15.46 25.86 28.31
N GLY A 562 -14.13 25.97 28.40
CA GLY A 562 -13.38 25.81 29.66
C GLY A 562 -13.68 26.91 30.70
N ARG A 563 -14.95 27.32 30.81
CA ARG A 563 -15.51 28.26 31.77
C ARG A 563 -16.92 27.82 32.15
N LYS A 564 -17.10 27.56 33.44
CA LYS A 564 -18.39 27.38 34.14
C LYS A 564 -19.54 28.20 33.54
N LYS A 565 -20.57 27.52 33.01
CA LYS A 565 -21.97 28.00 33.02
C LYS A 565 -22.74 27.39 34.21
N SER A 566 -22.24 27.58 35.42
CA SER A 566 -22.96 27.22 36.65
C SER A 566 -23.32 28.44 37.52
N LEU A 567 -23.44 29.64 36.93
CA LEU A 567 -23.82 30.86 37.65
C LEU A 567 -24.84 31.72 36.88
N MET A 568 -25.75 31.13 36.11
CA MET A 568 -26.95 31.82 35.64
C MET A 568 -28.11 30.83 35.51
N SER A 569 -28.79 30.57 36.64
CA SER A 569 -30.25 30.38 36.78
C SER A 569 -30.58 29.64 38.08
N ASN A 570 -30.49 30.38 39.19
CA ASN A 570 -31.48 30.49 40.28
C ASN A 570 -30.81 31.12 41.51
#